data_AF-A0A090WUY4-F1
#
_entry.id   AF-A0A090WUY4-F1
#
_cell.length_a   1.000
_cell.length_b   1.000
_cell.length_c   1.000
_cell.angle_alpha   90.00
_cell.angle_beta   90.00
_cell.angle_gamma   90.00
#
_symmetry.space_group_name_H-M   'P 1'
#
loop_
_entity.id
_entity.type
_entity.pdbx_description
1 polymer ?
#
loop_
_entity_poly.entity_id
_entity_poly.type
_entity_poly.pdbx_seq_one_letter_code
_entity_poly.pdbx_strand_id
1 'polypeptide(L)'
;MKLAFAEPNINLTKINDVPLAQVTDTLKALSYVKMAGEVTDLSGNLLSNYNGTVSTTIYDKNIERQTLANDGTRLNGELVKLDFSTLGEIIFRGQASVKNGEFEFDFIVPKDVGIPVGVGKVSFYSKDEP
;
A
#
# COMPACT_ATOMS: atom_id res chain seq x y z
N MET A 1 7.66 -21.87 -19.94
CA MET A 1 7.39 -21.35 -18.58
C MET A 1 6.35 -20.26 -18.69
N LYS A 2 5.19 -20.42 -18.05
CA LYS A 2 4.15 -19.38 -17.95
C LYS A 2 4.32 -18.74 -16.58
N LEU A 3 4.45 -17.42 -16.50
CA LEU A 3 4.46 -16.71 -15.22
C LEU A 3 3.12 -16.97 -14.54
N ALA A 4 3.17 -17.41 -13.28
CA ALA A 4 1.98 -17.54 -12.46
C ALA A 4 1.53 -16.13 -12.06
N PHE A 5 0.41 -15.68 -12.62
CA PHE A 5 -0.28 -14.49 -12.16
C PHE A 5 -1.33 -14.92 -11.14
N ALA A 6 -1.53 -14.10 -10.12
CA ALA A 6 -2.67 -14.27 -9.24
C ALA A 6 -3.96 -14.18 -10.08
N GLU A 7 -4.87 -15.13 -9.92
CA GLU A 7 -6.14 -15.13 -10.63
C GLU A 7 -7.11 -14.07 -10.06
N PRO A 8 -7.16 -13.85 -8.73
CA PRO A 8 -7.97 -12.78 -8.15
C PRO A 8 -7.27 -11.42 -8.14
N ASN A 9 -8.07 -10.35 -8.17
CA ASN A 9 -7.67 -8.98 -7.86
C ASN A 9 -8.12 -8.59 -6.44
N ILE A 10 -7.49 -7.55 -5.88
CA ILE A 10 -7.86 -6.98 -4.57
C ILE A 10 -8.10 -5.49 -4.76
N ASN A 11 -9.32 -5.04 -4.48
CA ASN A 11 -9.73 -3.66 -4.63
C ASN A 11 -10.04 -3.06 -3.26
N LEU A 12 -9.42 -1.93 -2.95
CA LEU A 12 -9.89 -1.08 -1.86
C LEU A 12 -11.16 -0.36 -2.36
N THR A 13 -12.23 -0.32 -1.56
CA THR A 13 -13.52 0.25 -1.97
C THR A 13 -13.89 1.46 -1.12
N LYS A 14 -13.55 1.47 0.18
CA LYS A 14 -13.90 2.55 1.12
C LYS A 14 -12.76 2.90 2.06
N ILE A 15 -12.72 4.18 2.45
CA ILE A 15 -11.92 4.69 3.55
C ILE A 15 -12.87 5.48 4.47
N ASN A 16 -12.88 5.17 5.77
CA ASN A 16 -13.76 5.78 6.77
C ASN A 16 -15.25 5.76 6.35
N ASP A 17 -15.70 4.60 5.85
CA ASP A 17 -17.05 4.36 5.33
C ASP A 17 -17.45 5.21 4.11
N VAL A 18 -16.53 6.01 3.56
CA VAL A 18 -16.70 6.80 2.33
C VAL A 18 -16.15 6.04 1.13
N PRO A 19 -16.91 5.89 0.03
CA PRO A 19 -16.40 5.28 -1.21
C PRO A 19 -15.15 6.01 -1.74
N LEU A 20 -14.14 5.28 -2.21
CA LEU A 20 -12.87 5.86 -2.66
C LEU A 20 -13.02 7.03 -3.65
N ALA A 21 -13.99 6.96 -4.56
CA ALA A 21 -14.26 8.01 -5.54
C ALA A 21 -14.68 9.37 -4.91
N GLN A 22 -15.07 9.36 -3.64
CA GLN A 22 -15.54 10.52 -2.88
C GLN A 22 -14.60 10.91 -1.73
N VAL A 23 -13.53 10.15 -1.49
CA VAL A 23 -12.57 10.45 -0.43
C VAL A 23 -11.76 11.68 -0.81
N THR A 24 -11.84 12.71 0.02
CA THR A 24 -11.10 13.97 -0.14
C THR A 24 -10.16 14.25 1.02
N ASP A 25 -10.27 13.52 2.13
CA ASP A 25 -9.42 13.73 3.31
C ASP A 25 -8.13 12.90 3.24
N THR A 26 -7.09 13.45 3.85
CA THR A 26 -5.76 12.85 3.95
C THR A 26 -5.64 12.03 5.23
N LEU A 27 -4.77 11.01 5.24
CA LEU A 27 -4.43 10.30 6.47
C LEU A 27 -3.62 11.22 7.39
N LYS A 28 -4.20 11.64 8.51
CA LYS A 28 -3.58 12.57 9.48
C LYS A 28 -2.92 11.78 10.61
N ALA A 29 -1.79 12.27 11.11
CA ALA A 29 -1.13 11.68 12.28
C ALA A 29 -2.10 11.54 13.47
N LEU A 30 -2.02 10.41 14.19
CA LEU A 30 -2.86 10.04 15.32
C LEU A 30 -4.37 9.90 15.02
N SER A 31 -4.79 9.99 13.75
CA SER A 31 -6.18 9.77 13.38
C SER A 31 -6.52 8.28 13.26
N TYR A 32 -7.77 7.96 13.57
CA TYR A 32 -8.35 6.64 13.31
C TYR A 32 -8.71 6.52 11.84
N VAL A 33 -8.34 5.41 11.23
CA VAL A 33 -8.62 5.11 9.82
C VAL A 33 -9.18 3.70 9.70
N LYS A 34 -10.29 3.60 8.99
CA LYS A 34 -10.94 2.35 8.64
C LYS A 34 -10.86 2.14 7.13
N MET A 35 -10.41 0.97 6.68
CA MET A 35 -10.32 0.62 5.26
C MET A 35 -11.11 -0.66 5.00
N ALA A 36 -11.89 -0.65 3.92
CA ALA A 36 -12.65 -1.80 3.46
C ALA A 36 -12.44 -2.02 1.96
N GLY A 37 -12.46 -3.28 1.56
CA GLY A 37 -12.23 -3.69 0.20
C GLY A 37 -12.77 -5.08 -0.10
N GLU A 38 -12.53 -5.53 -1.32
CA GLU A 38 -13.05 -6.77 -1.85
C GLU A 38 -12.02 -7.50 -2.71
N VAL A 39 -12.18 -8.81 -2.82
CA VAL A 39 -11.44 -9.70 -3.70
C VAL A 39 -12.34 -10.02 -4.89
N THR A 40 -11.87 -9.72 -6.09
CA THR A 40 -12.65 -9.88 -7.33
C THR A 40 -11.95 -10.84 -8.30
N ASP A 41 -12.68 -11.31 -9.29
CA ASP A 41 -12.07 -11.95 -10.45
C ASP A 41 -11.37 -10.91 -11.36
N LEU A 42 -10.80 -11.38 -12.47
CA LEU A 42 -10.17 -10.52 -13.48
C LEU A 42 -11.15 -9.62 -14.24
N SER A 43 -12.46 -9.90 -14.16
CA SER A 43 -13.52 -9.10 -14.78
C SER A 43 -14.10 -8.06 -13.83
N GLY A 44 -13.66 -8.03 -12.56
CA GLY A 44 -14.15 -7.14 -11.51
C GLY A 44 -15.38 -7.64 -10.76
N ASN A 45 -15.78 -8.91 -10.93
CA ASN A 45 -16.89 -9.48 -10.17
C ASN A 45 -16.40 -9.93 -8.79
N LEU A 46 -17.18 -9.62 -7.74
CA LEU A 46 -16.90 -10.07 -6.38
C LEU A 46 -16.82 -11.62 -6.31
N LEU A 47 -15.76 -12.13 -5.72
CA LEU A 47 -15.61 -13.56 -5.43
C LEU A 47 -16.24 -13.90 -4.08
N SER A 48 -17.56 -14.02 -4.05
CA SER A 48 -18.33 -14.27 -2.82
C SER A 48 -18.05 -15.61 -2.15
N ASN A 49 -17.37 -16.53 -2.83
CA ASN A 49 -16.94 -17.82 -2.30
C ASN A 49 -15.51 -17.81 -1.75
N TYR A 50 -14.81 -16.67 -1.82
CA TYR A 50 -13.43 -16.54 -1.36
C TYR A 50 -13.38 -16.26 0.15
N ASN A 51 -12.65 -17.07 0.90
CA ASN A 51 -12.40 -16.87 2.33
C ASN A 51 -10.91 -17.01 2.59
N GLY A 52 -10.33 -16.11 3.36
CA GLY A 52 -8.87 -16.06 3.42
C GLY A 52 -8.33 -15.01 4.37
N THR A 53 -7.09 -14.62 4.12
CA THR A 53 -6.42 -13.53 4.84
C THR A 53 -5.83 -12.56 3.84
N VAL A 54 -6.07 -11.26 4.03
CA VAL A 54 -5.37 -10.19 3.32
C VAL A 54 -4.27 -9.63 4.21
N SER A 55 -3.07 -9.54 3.67
CA SER A 55 -1.94 -8.84 4.25
C SER A 55 -1.84 -7.45 3.62
N THR A 56 -1.79 -6.43 4.45
CA THR A 56 -1.77 -5.03 4.02
C THR A 56 -0.47 -4.37 4.47
N THR A 57 0.15 -3.59 3.59
CA THR A 57 1.19 -2.62 3.96
C THR A 57 0.87 -1.26 3.35
N ILE A 58 0.82 -0.23 4.20
CA ILE A 58 0.59 1.16 3.82
C ILE A 58 1.90 1.91 3.98
N TYR A 59 2.35 2.54 2.89
CA TYR A 59 3.55 3.37 2.84
C TYR A 59 3.14 4.85 2.75
N ASP A 60 3.88 5.70 3.43
CA ASP A 60 3.84 7.14 3.20
C ASP A 60 4.33 7.46 1.76
N LYS A 61 4.16 8.71 1.36
CA LYS A 61 4.66 9.26 0.09
C LYS A 61 6.10 8.87 -0.18
N ASN A 62 6.44 8.77 -1.46
CA ASN A 62 7.82 8.54 -1.87
C ASN A 62 8.75 9.63 -1.32
N ILE A 63 9.98 9.22 -1.05
CA ILE A 63 11.03 10.10 -0.54
C ILE A 63 12.19 10.09 -1.53
N GLU A 64 12.70 11.27 -1.80
CA GLU A 64 13.92 11.43 -2.60
C GLU A 64 15.14 11.10 -1.74
N ARG A 65 16.05 10.34 -2.34
CA ARG A 65 17.28 9.87 -1.75
C ARG A 65 18.40 10.04 -2.75
N GLN A 66 19.61 10.06 -2.22
CA GLN A 66 20.82 10.17 -3.01
C GLN A 66 21.78 9.06 -2.60
N THR A 67 22.47 8.47 -3.57
CA THR A 67 23.49 7.46 -3.27
C THR A 67 24.63 8.07 -2.45
N LEU A 68 25.28 7.22 -1.65
CA LEU A 68 26.43 7.64 -0.85
C LEU A 68 27.74 7.73 -1.66
N ALA A 69 27.76 7.21 -2.90
CA ALA A 69 28.93 7.12 -3.77
C ALA A 69 30.15 6.41 -3.13
N ASN A 70 29.88 5.33 -2.41
CA ASN A 70 30.89 4.58 -1.64
C ASN A 70 31.95 3.88 -2.50
N ASP A 71 31.68 3.69 -3.79
CA ASP A 71 32.60 3.10 -4.77
C ASP A 71 33.58 4.13 -5.38
N GLY A 72 33.41 5.42 -5.07
CA GLY A 72 34.32 6.48 -5.50
C GLY A 72 34.19 6.86 -6.98
N THR A 73 33.09 6.48 -7.66
CA THR A 73 32.87 6.79 -9.07
C THR A 73 32.91 8.29 -9.34
N ARG A 74 33.73 8.74 -10.32
CA ARG A 74 33.92 10.15 -10.67
C ARG A 74 33.63 10.45 -12.13
N LEU A 75 33.08 11.62 -12.39
CA LEU A 75 32.88 12.19 -13.72
C LEU A 75 33.48 13.59 -13.75
N ASN A 76 34.39 13.86 -14.69
CA ASN A 76 35.10 15.15 -14.80
C ASN A 76 35.80 15.60 -13.49
N GLY A 77 36.23 14.65 -12.66
CA GLY A 77 36.88 14.91 -11.38
C GLY A 77 35.93 15.04 -10.18
N GLU A 78 34.61 15.12 -10.38
CA GLU A 78 33.62 15.21 -9.32
C GLU A 78 33.05 13.85 -8.93
N LEU A 79 32.78 13.65 -7.63
CA LEU A 79 32.17 12.40 -7.11
C LEU A 79 30.71 12.32 -7.56
N VAL A 80 30.37 11.26 -8.29
CA VAL A 80 29.03 11.08 -8.84
C VAL A 80 28.11 10.51 -7.77
N LYS A 81 27.14 11.31 -7.35
CA LYS A 81 25.99 10.85 -6.57
C LYS A 81 24.76 10.80 -7.47
N LEU A 82 23.96 9.74 -7.31
CA LEU A 82 22.76 9.52 -8.11
C LEU A 82 21.53 9.72 -7.25
N ASP A 83 20.60 10.53 -7.74
CA ASP A 83 19.32 10.73 -7.09
C ASP A 83 18.34 9.63 -7.48
N PHE A 84 17.54 9.16 -6.53
CA PHE A 84 16.52 8.14 -6.74
C PHE A 84 15.35 8.33 -5.77
N SER A 85 14.18 7.85 -6.19
CA SER A 85 12.98 7.86 -5.36
C SER A 85 12.76 6.47 -4.76
N THR A 86 12.36 6.42 -3.48
CA THR A 86 12.00 5.18 -2.79
C THR A 86 10.66 5.34 -2.06
N LEU A 87 10.00 4.23 -1.73
CA LEU A 87 8.81 4.25 -0.88
C LEU A 87 9.13 4.92 0.46
N GLY A 88 8.14 5.66 0.97
CA GLY A 88 8.19 6.27 2.29
C GLY A 88 8.15 5.24 3.42
N GLU A 89 8.07 5.76 4.64
CA GLU A 89 7.96 4.96 5.85
C GLU A 89 6.66 4.14 5.87
N ILE A 90 6.67 3.00 6.58
CA ILE A 90 5.49 2.17 6.72
C ILE A 90 4.58 2.80 7.77
N ILE A 91 3.42 3.28 7.34
CA ILE A 91 2.37 3.82 8.21
C ILE A 91 1.65 2.67 8.94
N PHE A 92 1.41 1.57 8.23
CA PHE A 92 0.70 0.42 8.78
C PHE A 92 1.15 -0.88 8.10
N ARG A 93 1.24 -1.94 8.89
CA ARG A 93 1.41 -3.30 8.39
C ARG A 93 0.59 -4.24 9.27
N GLY A 94 -0.32 -4.99 8.64
CA GLY A 94 -1.22 -5.87 9.36
C GLY A 94 -1.89 -6.89 8.46
N GLN A 95 -2.71 -7.74 9.07
CA GLN A 95 -3.51 -8.76 8.40
C GLN A 95 -4.96 -8.65 8.82
N ALA A 96 -5.87 -9.01 7.91
CA ALA A 96 -7.30 -9.08 8.16
C ALA A 96 -7.90 -10.31 7.50
N SER A 97 -8.97 -10.85 8.09
CA SER A 97 -9.72 -11.94 7.47
C SER A 97 -10.53 -11.43 6.29
N VAL A 98 -10.53 -12.20 5.21
CA VAL A 98 -11.45 -12.03 4.07
C VAL A 98 -12.59 -13.02 4.26
N LYS A 99 -13.82 -12.55 4.21
CA LYS A 99 -15.02 -13.39 4.29
C LYS A 99 -15.95 -13.09 3.14
N ASN A 100 -16.34 -14.13 2.39
CA ASN A 100 -17.17 -13.99 1.20
C ASN A 100 -16.65 -12.91 0.22
N GLY A 101 -15.33 -12.87 0.03
CA GLY A 101 -14.67 -11.89 -0.84
C GLY A 101 -14.49 -10.51 -0.22
N GLU A 102 -15.07 -10.19 0.93
CA GLU A 102 -14.98 -8.86 1.56
C GLU A 102 -13.98 -8.83 2.72
N PHE A 103 -13.29 -7.71 2.91
CA PHE A 103 -12.41 -7.49 4.05
C PHE A 103 -12.50 -6.07 4.59
N GLU A 104 -12.21 -5.95 5.88
CA GLU A 104 -12.18 -4.68 6.60
C GLU A 104 -11.09 -4.72 7.67
N PHE A 105 -10.40 -3.60 7.87
CA PHE A 105 -9.48 -3.39 8.97
C PHE A 105 -9.36 -1.92 9.33
N ASP A 106 -8.92 -1.67 10.55
CA ASP A 106 -8.72 -0.35 11.08
C ASP A 106 -7.37 -0.20 11.78
N PHE A 107 -6.89 1.03 11.83
CA PHE A 107 -5.61 1.35 12.45
C PHE A 107 -5.55 2.82 12.88
N ILE A 108 -4.61 3.13 13.77
CA ILE A 108 -4.26 4.50 14.13
C ILE A 108 -3.02 4.90 13.35
N VAL A 109 -3.07 6.03 12.67
CA VAL A 109 -1.92 6.59 11.95
C VAL A 109 -0.83 6.98 12.97
N PRO A 110 0.43 6.54 12.80
CA PRO A 110 1.52 6.94 13.67
C PRO A 110 1.72 8.46 13.75
N LYS A 111 2.39 8.92 14.82
CA LYS A 111 2.64 10.36 15.03
C LYS A 111 3.63 10.94 14.01
N ASP A 112 4.54 10.11 13.54
CA ASP A 112 5.75 10.42 12.78
C ASP A 112 5.57 10.45 11.26
N VAL A 113 4.33 10.46 10.75
CA VAL A 113 4.08 10.59 9.31
C VAL A 113 4.69 11.89 8.76
N GLY A 114 5.44 11.78 7.68
CA GLY A 114 6.23 12.90 7.16
C GLY A 114 5.37 14.04 6.62
N ILE A 115 5.87 15.27 6.80
CA ILE A 115 5.35 16.49 6.17
C ILE A 115 6.24 16.78 4.95
N PRO A 116 5.72 17.13 3.76
CA PRO A 116 4.34 17.53 3.44
C PRO A 116 3.40 16.35 3.15
N VAL A 117 2.12 16.67 2.97
CA VAL A 117 1.12 15.73 2.43
C VAL A 117 1.54 15.30 1.02
N GLY A 118 1.39 14.01 0.73
CA GLY A 118 1.66 13.44 -0.59
C GLY A 118 0.87 12.15 -0.82
N VAL A 119 1.03 11.58 -2.01
CA VAL A 119 0.36 10.33 -2.39
C VAL A 119 1.12 9.16 -1.77
N GLY A 120 0.49 8.49 -0.80
CA GLY A 120 0.98 7.23 -0.24
C GLY A 120 0.65 6.03 -1.13
N LYS A 121 1.16 4.85 -0.75
CA LYS A 121 0.89 3.59 -1.45
C LYS A 121 0.30 2.57 -0.50
N VAL A 122 -0.84 1.99 -0.87
CA VAL A 122 -1.41 0.82 -0.19
C VAL A 122 -1.10 -0.43 -1.01
N SER A 123 -0.54 -1.45 -0.37
CA SER A 123 -0.21 -2.73 -0.99
C SER A 123 -0.98 -3.84 -0.29
N PHE A 124 -1.65 -4.68 -1.08
CA PHE A 124 -2.38 -5.84 -0.60
C PHE A 124 -1.80 -7.14 -1.16
N TYR A 125 -1.89 -8.19 -0.37
CA TYR A 125 -1.66 -9.57 -0.80
C TYR A 125 -2.68 -10.47 -0.11
N SER A 126 -3.47 -11.22 -0.87
CA SER A 126 -4.46 -12.15 -0.31
C SER A 126 -3.96 -13.58 -0.44
N LYS A 127 -4.35 -14.40 0.54
CA LYS A 127 -4.12 -15.84 0.56
C LYS A 127 -5.44 -16.53 0.93
N ASP A 128 -5.85 -17.47 0.09
CA ASP A 128 -7.02 -18.31 0.31
C ASP A 128 -6.76 -19.30 1.46
N GLU A 129 -7.82 -19.72 2.13
CA GLU A 129 -7.76 -20.86 3.03
C GLU A 129 -7.45 -22.15 2.23
N PRO A 130 -6.71 -23.11 2.81
CA PRO A 130 -6.37 -24.36 2.13
C PRO A 130 -7.56 -25.32 1.94
#